data_AF-A0A7S3N356-F1
#
_entry.id   AF-A0A7S3N356-F1
#
_cell.length_a   1.000
_cell.length_b   1.000
_cell.length_c   1.000
_cell.angle_alpha   90.00
_cell.angle_beta   90.00
_cell.angle_gamma   90.00
#
_symmetry.space_group_name_H-M   'P 1'
#
loop_
_entity.id
_entity.type
_entity.pdbx_description
1 polymer ?
#
loop_
_entity_poly.entity_id
_entity_poly.type
_entity_poly.pdbx_seq_one_letter_code
_entity_poly.pdbx_strand_id
1 'polypeptide(L)'
;MDHHCPWVANCIGFYNYKYFINMLFYATVTCILVVVTSYPVFIAVLGREGIDPKIVYFVVTVWLMTCVFTLIVTGFFSFHLWLMSNQYTTIEFCEKRSGSAQFKNQ
;
A
#
# COMPACT_ATOMS: atom_id res chain seq x y z
N MET A 1 19.40 -8.09 5.69
CA MET A 1 18.76 -7.13 4.74
C MET A 1 17.31 -7.56 4.62
N ASP A 2 16.37 -6.64 4.46
CA ASP A 2 14.97 -7.00 4.21
C ASP A 2 14.67 -7.08 2.71
N HIS A 3 14.82 -5.97 1.98
CA HIS A 3 14.72 -5.94 0.51
C HIS A 3 15.33 -4.64 -0.05
N HIS A 4 15.56 -4.59 -1.36
CA HIS A 4 15.80 -3.32 -2.06
C HIS A 4 14.46 -2.71 -2.46
N CYS A 5 14.16 -1.49 -1.99
CA CYS A 5 12.90 -0.82 -2.27
C CYS A 5 13.11 0.29 -3.29
N PRO A 6 12.66 0.12 -4.56
CA PRO A 6 12.84 1.12 -5.60
C PRO A 6 12.06 2.42 -5.30
N TRP A 7 10.96 2.32 -4.54
CA TRP A 7 10.11 3.46 -4.18
C TRP A 7 10.79 4.49 -3.28
N VAL A 8 11.80 4.07 -2.52
CA VAL A 8 12.64 4.96 -1.71
C VAL A 8 14.09 5.00 -2.20
N ALA A 9 14.34 4.40 -3.37
CA ALA A 9 15.66 4.27 -4.00
C ALA A 9 16.76 3.80 -3.02
N ASN A 10 16.42 2.89 -2.10
CA ASN A 10 17.34 2.46 -1.05
C ASN A 10 17.05 1.02 -0.59
N CYS A 11 18.08 0.38 -0.01
CA CYS A 11 17.91 -0.90 0.67
C CYS A 11 17.24 -0.71 2.03
N ILE A 12 16.26 -1.55 2.32
CA ILE A 12 15.61 -1.64 3.62
C ILE A 12 16.31 -2.76 4.41
N GLY A 13 16.67 -2.48 5.66
CA GLY A 13 17.37 -3.39 6.55
C GLY A 13 17.38 -2.88 7.98
N PHE A 14 18.25 -3.46 8.81
CA PHE A 14 18.22 -3.26 10.26
C PHE A 14 18.17 -1.78 10.70
N TYR A 15 18.99 -0.92 10.10
CA TYR A 15 19.12 0.48 10.51
C TYR A 15 17.98 1.41 10.06
N ASN A 16 17.13 0.98 9.13
CA ASN A 16 16.06 1.83 8.60
C ASN A 16 14.68 1.16 8.52
N TYR A 17 14.54 -0.11 8.94
CA TYR A 17 13.27 -0.82 8.91
C TYR A 17 12.18 -0.10 9.71
N LYS A 18 12.52 0.47 10.89
CA LYS A 18 11.57 1.28 11.68
C LYS A 18 11.02 2.48 10.90
N TYR A 19 11.87 3.20 10.17
CA TYR A 19 11.45 4.35 9.37
C TYR A 19 10.57 3.91 8.21
N PHE A 20 10.89 2.79 7.59
CA PHE A 20 10.08 2.19 6.53
C PHE A 20 8.67 1.80 7.03
N ILE A 21 8.55 1.16 8.19
CA ILE A 21 7.26 0.84 8.81
C ILE A 21 6.45 2.10 9.15
N ASN A 22 7.11 3.14 9.70
CA ASN A 22 6.46 4.42 9.96
C ASN A 22 5.98 5.09 8.67
N MET A 23 6.79 5.05 7.61
CA MET A 23 6.41 5.57 6.29
C MET A 23 5.17 4.86 5.76
N LEU A 24 5.12 3.52 5.84
CA LEU A 24 3.94 2.74 5.42
C LEU A 24 2.71 3.10 6.25
N PHE A 25 2.84 3.23 7.57
CA PHE A 25 1.74 3.64 8.44
C PHE A 25 1.17 5.01 8.04
N TYR A 26 2.01 6.04 7.93
CA TYR A 26 1.56 7.38 7.56
C TYR A 26 1.01 7.43 6.14
N ALA A 27 1.58 6.66 5.20
CA ALA A 27 1.06 6.54 3.84
C ALA A 27 -0.35 5.92 3.85
N THR A 28 -0.56 4.82 4.58
CA THR A 28 -1.87 4.17 4.73
C THR A 28 -2.89 5.11 5.34
N VAL A 29 -2.58 5.76 6.46
CA VAL A 29 -3.49 6.71 7.12
C VAL A 29 -3.83 7.88 6.19
N THR A 30 -2.84 8.45 5.51
CA THR A 30 -3.07 9.56 4.57
C THR A 30 -3.98 9.15 3.42
N CYS A 31 -3.76 7.97 2.83
CA CYS A 31 -4.60 7.47 1.75
C CYS A 31 -6.05 7.26 2.21
N ILE A 32 -6.26 6.65 3.38
CA ILE A 32 -7.59 6.47 3.98
C ILE A 32 -8.25 7.83 4.22
N LEU A 33 -7.52 8.79 4.81
CA LEU A 33 -8.03 10.14 5.04
C LEU A 33 -8.48 10.77 3.73
N VAL A 34 -7.66 10.74 2.68
CA VAL A 34 -8.02 11.30 1.37
C VAL A 34 -9.27 10.64 0.81
N VAL A 35 -9.37 9.30 0.81
CA VAL A 35 -10.57 8.57 0.32
C VAL A 35 -11.82 9.03 1.07
N VAL A 36 -11.78 9.09 2.40
CA VAL A 36 -12.91 9.46 3.25
C VAL A 36 -13.29 10.93 3.06
N THR A 37 -12.33 11.85 3.11
CA THR A 37 -12.62 13.28 3.06
C THR A 37 -13.03 13.75 1.66
N SER A 38 -12.59 13.06 0.60
CA SER A 38 -12.97 13.39 -0.78
C SER A 38 -14.23 12.71 -1.28
N TYR A 39 -14.76 11.72 -0.54
CA TYR A 39 -15.99 11.02 -0.90
C TYR A 39 -17.20 11.94 -1.16
N PRO A 40 -17.47 13.01 -0.38
CA PRO A 40 -18.55 13.94 -0.67
C PRO A 40 -18.39 14.65 -2.02
N VAL A 41 -17.15 14.99 -2.40
CA VAL A 41 -16.85 15.64 -3.70
C VAL A 41 -17.09 14.64 -4.83
N PHE A 42 -16.63 13.39 -4.66
CA PHE A 42 -16.87 12.32 -5.62
C PHE A 42 -18.37 12.12 -5.91
N ILE A 43 -19.20 12.02 -4.87
CA ILE A 43 -20.66 11.88 -5.04
C ILE A 43 -21.30 13.14 -5.63
N ALA A 44 -20.88 14.33 -5.20
CA ALA A 44 -21.43 15.59 -5.71
C ALA A 44 -21.19 15.77 -7.22
N VAL A 45 -20.04 15.30 -7.71
CA VAL A 45 -19.67 15.37 -9.13
C VAL A 45 -20.44 14.37 -9.98
N LEU A 46 -20.82 13.21 -9.41
CA LEU A 46 -21.65 12.21 -10.10
C LEU A 46 -23.14 12.54 -10.09
N GLY A 47 -23.62 13.28 -9.09
CA GLY A 47 -25.05 13.57 -8.91
C GLY A 47 -25.53 14.91 -9.47
N ARG A 48 -24.66 15.73 -10.07
CA ARG A 48 -25.00 17.05 -10.57
C ARG A 48 -24.86 17.13 -12.09
N GLU A 49 -25.86 17.73 -12.73
CA GLU A 49 -25.80 18.09 -14.14
C GLU A 49 -25.08 19.43 -14.34
N GLY A 50 -24.51 19.64 -15.53
CA GLY A 50 -23.85 20.90 -15.90
C GLY A 50 -22.43 21.10 -15.37
N ILE A 51 -21.82 20.08 -14.75
CA ILE A 51 -20.38 20.11 -14.41
C ILE A 51 -19.56 19.81 -15.67
N ASP A 52 -18.46 20.55 -15.86
CA ASP A 52 -17.51 20.30 -16.96
C ASP A 52 -17.05 18.82 -16.94
N PRO A 53 -17.23 18.05 -18.03
CA PRO A 53 -16.80 16.67 -18.13
C PRO A 53 -15.33 16.43 -17.78
N LYS A 54 -14.45 17.42 -17.98
CA LYS A 54 -13.03 17.34 -17.61
C LYS A 54 -12.85 17.27 -16.09
N ILE A 55 -13.64 18.02 -15.34
CA ILE A 55 -13.65 17.99 -13.87
C ILE A 55 -14.18 16.64 -13.39
N VAL A 56 -15.28 16.17 -14.00
CA VAL A 56 -15.86 14.86 -13.69
C VAL A 56 -14.82 13.75 -13.87
N TYR A 57 -14.19 13.70 -15.04
CA TYR A 57 -13.15 12.74 -15.35
C TYR A 57 -12.00 12.80 -14.34
N PHE A 58 -11.47 13.99 -14.06
CA PHE A 58 -10.35 14.17 -13.12
C PHE A 58 -10.70 13.66 -11.71
N VAL A 59 -11.84 14.10 -11.16
CA VAL A 59 -12.25 13.74 -9.79
C VAL A 59 -12.49 12.23 -9.68
N VAL A 60 -13.22 11.65 -10.63
CA VAL A 60 -13.54 10.21 -10.62
C VAL A 60 -12.27 9.37 -10.76
N THR A 61 -11.41 9.70 -11.73
CA THR A 61 -10.17 8.94 -11.95
C THR A 61 -9.22 9.02 -10.77
N VAL A 62 -9.01 10.22 -10.19
CA VAL A 62 -8.13 10.40 -9.03
C VAL A 62 -8.68 9.68 -7.80
N TRP A 63 -9.99 9.76 -7.55
CA TRP A 63 -10.61 9.07 -6.41
C TRP A 63 -10.45 7.55 -6.53
N LEU A 64 -10.77 6.98 -7.69
CA LEU A 64 -10.61 5.53 -7.95
C LEU A 64 -9.16 5.08 -7.84
N MET A 65 -8.21 5.83 -8.40
CA MET A 65 -6.78 5.53 -8.27
C MET A 65 -6.34 5.56 -6.80
N THR A 66 -6.83 6.51 -6.02
CA THR A 66 -6.52 6.62 -4.59
C THR A 66 -7.08 5.41 -3.82
N CYS A 67 -8.28 4.94 -4.14
CA CYS A 67 -8.83 3.71 -3.55
C CYS A 67 -7.95 2.49 -3.86
N VAL A 68 -7.55 2.30 -5.12
CA VAL A 68 -6.66 1.19 -5.51
C VAL A 68 -5.33 1.27 -4.76
N PHE A 69 -4.72 2.45 -4.72
CA PHE A 69 -3.46 2.67 -4.02
C PHE A 69 -3.60 2.41 -2.51
N THR A 70 -4.70 2.86 -1.90
CA THR A 70 -5.01 2.59 -0.49
C THR A 70 -5.04 1.10 -0.19
N LEU A 71 -5.71 0.31 -1.04
CA LEU A 71 -5.80 -1.14 -0.87
C LEU A 71 -4.42 -1.82 -0.95
N ILE A 72 -3.61 -1.44 -1.96
CA ILE A 72 -2.27 -2.00 -2.15
C ILE A 72 -1.36 -1.66 -0.97
N VAL A 73 -1.28 -0.38 -0.58
CA VAL A 73 -0.40 0.05 0.52
C VAL A 73 -0.85 -0.53 1.85
N THR A 74 -2.16 -0.63 2.11
CA THR A 74 -2.68 -1.26 3.34
C THR A 74 -2.35 -2.75 3.39
N GLY A 75 -2.49 -3.47 2.27
CA GLY A 75 -2.10 -4.88 2.18
C GLY A 75 -0.61 -5.08 2.42
N PHE A 76 0.23 -4.22 1.81
CA PHE A 76 1.68 -4.26 1.98
C PHE A 76 2.11 -3.93 3.41
N PHE A 77 1.50 -2.92 4.04
CA PHE A 77 1.72 -2.59 5.44
C PHE A 77 1.31 -3.74 6.36
N SER A 78 0.14 -4.33 6.14
CA SER A 78 -0.35 -5.47 6.93
C SER A 78 0.57 -6.69 6.81
N PHE A 79 1.10 -6.96 5.62
CA PHE A 79 2.10 -8.00 5.41
C PHE A 79 3.37 -7.76 6.24
N HIS A 80 3.90 -6.53 6.25
CA HIS A 80 5.07 -6.20 7.06
C HIS A 80 4.80 -6.22 8.58
N LEU A 81 3.59 -5.84 9.02
CA LEU A 81 3.17 -6.01 10.42
C LEU A 81 3.14 -7.49 10.82
N TRP A 82 2.66 -8.36 9.93
CA TRP A 82 2.67 -9.80 10.15
C TRP A 82 4.11 -10.35 10.21
N LEU A 83 5.00 -9.94 9.32
CA LEU A 83 6.41 -10.32 9.36
C LEU A 83 7.07 -9.92 10.69
N MET A 84 6.85 -8.68 11.15
CA MET A 84 7.35 -8.23 12.46
C MET A 84 6.80 -9.07 13.61
N SER A 85 5.51 -9.37 13.59
CA SER A 85 4.87 -10.20 14.63
C SER A 85 5.46 -11.62 14.69
N ASN A 86 5.99 -12.12 13.57
CA ASN A 86 6.62 -13.43 13.46
C ASN A 86 8.16 -13.38 13.47
N GLN A 87 8.76 -12.20 13.66
CA GLN A 87 10.22 -11.99 13.67
C GLN A 87 10.91 -12.49 12.40
N TYR A 88 10.30 -12.26 11.22
CA TYR A 88 10.90 -12.56 9.92
C TYR A 88 11.23 -11.29 9.15
N THR A 89 12.29 -11.36 8.35
CA THR A 89 12.51 -10.50 7.19
C THR A 89 11.79 -11.06 5.96
N THR A 90 11.65 -10.24 4.92
CA THR A 90 11.06 -10.65 3.64
C THR A 90 11.87 -11.76 2.96
N ILE A 91 13.21 -11.74 3.09
CA ILE A 91 14.08 -12.81 2.56
C ILE A 91 13.81 -14.13 3.28
N GLU A 92 13.81 -14.12 4.61
CA GLU A 92 13.57 -15.33 5.42
C GLU A 92 12.18 -15.92 5.14
N PHE A 93 11.16 -15.08 4.93
CA PHE A 93 9.84 -15.52 4.49
C PHE A 93 9.89 -16.25 3.14
N CYS A 94 10.59 -15.68 2.15
CA CYS A 94 10.75 -16.28 0.83
C CYS A 94 11.54 -17.60 0.87
N GLU A 95 12.62 -17.66 1.65
CA GLU A 95 13.42 -18.87 1.85
C GLU A 95 12.60 -19.98 2.49
N LYS A 96 11.86 -19.68 3.57
CA LYS A 96 10.99 -20.65 4.25
C LYS A 96 9.89 -21.18 3.33
N ARG A 97 9.29 -20.30 2.50
CA ARG A 97 8.27 -20.68 1.52
C ARG A 97 8.87 -21.56 0.41
N SER A 98 10.06 -21.24 -0.08
CA SER A 98 10.76 -22.03 -1.11
C SER A 98 11.10 -23.43 -0.60
N GLY A 99 11.69 -23.55 0.60
CA GLY A 99 12.00 -24.84 1.21
C GLY A 99 10.75 -25.69 1.42
N SER A 100 9.65 -25.09 1.91
CA SER A 100 8.37 -25.80 2.09
C SER A 100 7.78 -26.33 0.78
N ALA A 101 7.98 -25.62 -0.34
CA ALA A 101 7.54 -26.07 -1.66
C ALA A 101 8.42 -27.22 -2.20
N GLN A 102 9.73 -27.19 -1.93
CA GLN A 102 10.65 -28.26 -2.32
C GLN A 102 10.31 -29.59 -1.62
N PHE A 103 9.97 -29.57 -0.33
CA PHE A 103 9.58 -30.78 0.41
C PHE A 103 8.24 -31.39 -0.03
N LYS A 104 7.31 -30.59 -0.58
CA LYS A 104 6.02 -31.11 -1.09
C LYS A 104 6.13 -31.81 -2.44
N ASN A 105 7.23 -31.60 -3.16
CA ASN A 105 7.48 -32.16 -4.49
C ASN A 105 8.43 -33.37 -4.45
N GLN A 106 8.76 -33.88 -3.26
CA GLN A 106 9.48 -35.13 -3.01
C GLN A 106 8.50 -36.17 -2.46
#